data_AF-A0A667HXL5-F1
#
_entry.id   AF-A0A667HXL5-F1
#
_cell.length_a   1.000
_cell.length_b   1.000
_cell.length_c   1.000
_cell.angle_alpha   90.00
_cell.angle_beta   90.00
_cell.angle_gamma   90.00
#
_symmetry.space_group_name_H-M   'P 1'
#
loop_
_entity.id
_entity.type
_entity.pdbx_description
1 polymer ?
#
loop_
_entity_poly.entity_id
_entity_poly.type
_entity_poly.pdbx_seq_one_letter_code
_entity_poly.pdbx_strand_id
1 'polypeptide(L)'
;MDNKGWSLKGSLLFLLLLLSDLLLCKSVASLPICPSGAVNCQVSLRDLFDRAVILSHYIHNLSSEMFNEFDKRYAQGRGFITKAINSCHTSSLPTPEDKEQAQQIHVHPGVRENEVYSVWSGLPSLQMADEDSRLFAFYNLLHCLRRDSHKIDSYLKLLKCRIVYDSNC
;
A
#
# COMPACT_ATOMS: atom_id res chain seq x y z
N MET A 1 1.36 10.58 -39.13
CA MET A 1 2.44 9.72 -38.60
C MET A 1 3.33 10.63 -37.78
N ASP A 2 3.09 10.76 -36.47
CA ASP A 2 3.97 11.53 -35.60
C ASP A 2 4.17 10.74 -34.31
N ASN A 3 5.32 10.07 -34.27
CA ASN A 3 5.82 9.26 -33.19
C ASN A 3 6.36 10.22 -32.10
N LYS A 4 5.55 10.54 -31.08
CA LYS A 4 6.05 11.30 -29.92
C LYS A 4 6.64 10.32 -28.91
N GLY A 5 7.95 10.12 -29.05
CA GLY A 5 8.77 9.35 -28.13
C GLY A 5 8.54 9.79 -26.69
N TRP A 6 8.17 8.83 -25.84
CA TRP A 6 8.37 8.98 -24.41
C TRP A 6 9.82 9.42 -24.17
N SER A 7 10.00 10.47 -23.39
CA SER A 7 11.33 10.93 -23.01
C SER A 7 12.07 9.77 -22.36
N LEU A 8 12.98 9.15 -23.12
CA LEU A 8 13.85 8.06 -22.66
C LEU A 8 14.51 8.43 -21.33
N LYS A 9 14.75 9.73 -21.09
CA LYS A 9 15.37 10.26 -19.88
C LYS A 9 14.53 10.03 -18.61
N GLY A 10 13.21 10.18 -18.67
CA GLY A 10 12.34 10.02 -17.50
C GLY A 10 12.16 8.55 -17.10
N SER A 11 11.97 7.67 -18.10
CA SER A 11 11.91 6.22 -17.90
C SER A 11 13.26 5.67 -17.43
N LEU A 12 14.38 6.16 -17.99
CA LEU A 12 15.73 5.80 -17.57
C LEU A 12 16.02 6.26 -16.13
N LEU A 13 15.62 7.47 -15.75
CA LEU A 13 15.80 7.96 -14.37
C LEU A 13 15.04 7.10 -13.35
N PHE A 14 13.79 6.72 -13.65
CA PHE A 14 13.01 5.85 -12.77
C PHE A 14 13.61 4.43 -12.68
N LEU A 15 14.04 3.87 -13.83
CA LEU A 15 14.71 2.58 -13.87
C LEU A 15 16.06 2.60 -13.13
N LEU A 16 16.82 3.69 -13.25
CA LEU A 16 18.06 3.92 -12.51
C LEU A 16 17.80 4.06 -11.01
N LEU A 17 16.71 4.71 -10.59
CA LEU A 17 16.32 4.81 -9.19
C LEU A 17 16.01 3.42 -8.61
N LEU A 18 15.16 2.65 -9.30
CA LEU A 18 14.80 1.28 -8.92
C LEU A 18 16.02 0.34 -8.87
N LEU A 19 16.92 0.45 -9.85
CA LEU A 19 18.18 -0.32 -9.86
C LEU A 19 19.13 0.13 -8.75
N SER A 20 19.17 1.42 -8.42
CA SER A 20 19.99 1.95 -7.32
C SER A 20 19.48 1.45 -5.98
N ASP A 21 18.16 1.42 -5.77
CA ASP A 21 17.55 0.85 -4.56
C ASP A 21 17.84 -0.66 -4.46
N LEU A 22 17.74 -1.40 -5.57
CA LEU A 22 18.11 -2.82 -5.62
C LEU A 22 19.60 -3.08 -5.33
N LEU A 23 20.48 -2.20 -5.82
CA LEU A 23 21.94 -2.30 -5.65
C LEU A 23 22.37 -1.88 -4.24
N LEU A 24 21.75 -0.86 -3.66
CA LEU A 24 21.97 -0.45 -2.26
C LEU A 24 21.57 -1.55 -1.29
N CYS A 25 20.56 -2.37 -1.61
CA CYS A 25 20.14 -3.50 -0.79
C CYS A 25 21.06 -4.74 -0.86
N LYS A 26 22.01 -4.85 -1.80
CA LYS A 26 22.86 -6.05 -1.93
C LYS A 26 23.86 -6.25 -0.79
N SER A 27 24.12 -5.23 0.04
CA SER A 27 25.12 -5.26 1.10
C SER A 27 24.61 -4.76 2.46
N VAL A 28 23.31 -4.59 2.64
CA VAL A 28 22.73 -4.23 3.94
C VAL A 28 22.43 -5.52 4.70
N ALA A 29 23.40 -5.98 5.49
CA ALA A 29 23.10 -6.93 6.55
C ALA A 29 22.26 -6.20 7.60
N SER A 30 20.97 -6.53 7.70
CA SER A 30 20.13 -6.03 8.78
C SER A 30 20.57 -6.68 10.09
N LEU A 31 21.44 -6.00 10.84
CA LEU A 31 21.68 -6.34 12.23
C LEU A 31 20.38 -6.07 13.01
N PRO A 32 19.83 -7.06 13.73
CA PRO A 32 18.68 -6.80 14.57
C PRO A 32 19.09 -5.77 15.64
N ILE A 33 18.40 -4.63 15.68
CA ILE A 33 18.52 -3.66 16.78
C ILE A 33 17.79 -4.28 17.97
N CYS A 34 18.50 -5.11 18.73
CA CYS A 34 17.98 -5.71 19.95
C CYS A 34 18.04 -4.66 21.06
N PRO A 35 16.92 -4.35 21.73
CA PRO A 35 16.97 -3.59 22.97
C PRO A 35 17.92 -4.31 23.94
N SER A 36 18.86 -3.57 24.52
CA SER A 36 19.71 -4.03 25.64
C SER A 36 20.82 -5.05 25.34
N GLY A 37 21.21 -5.29 24.08
CA GLY A 37 22.41 -6.09 23.76
C GLY A 37 22.32 -7.58 24.14
N ALA A 38 21.10 -8.13 24.25
CA ALA A 38 20.89 -9.53 24.61
C ALA A 38 21.35 -10.50 23.50
N VAL A 39 22.01 -11.58 23.91
CA VAL A 39 22.57 -12.65 23.03
C VAL A 39 21.46 -13.39 22.27
N ASN A 40 20.24 -13.45 22.82
CA ASN A 40 19.06 -13.99 22.16
C ASN A 40 18.10 -12.85 21.82
N CYS A 41 18.09 -12.45 20.54
CA CYS A 41 17.22 -11.39 20.06
C CYS A 41 15.79 -11.91 19.88
N GLN A 42 15.02 -11.98 20.96
CA GLN A 42 13.62 -12.34 20.90
C GLN A 42 12.77 -11.06 20.90
N VAL A 43 12.27 -10.69 19.72
CA VAL A 43 11.32 -9.59 19.59
C VAL A 43 9.95 -10.06 20.09
N SER A 44 9.31 -9.28 20.96
CA SER A 44 7.97 -9.65 21.44
C SER A 44 6.93 -9.43 20.34
N LEU A 45 5.84 -10.19 20.38
CA LEU A 45 4.72 -9.98 19.45
C LEU A 45 4.14 -8.56 19.55
N ARG A 46 4.18 -7.97 20.76
CA ARG A 46 3.81 -6.57 20.99
C ARG A 46 4.70 -5.62 20.20
N ASP A 47 6.02 -5.76 20.28
CA ASP A 47 6.96 -4.89 19.57
C ASP A 47 6.82 -5.02 18.03
N LEU A 48 6.53 -6.22 17.54
CA LEU A 48 6.24 -6.45 16.12
C LEU A 48 4.98 -5.71 15.68
N PHE A 49 3.88 -5.83 16.43
CA PHE A 49 2.65 -5.09 16.14
C PHE A 49 2.84 -3.58 16.28
N ASP A 50 3.61 -3.09 17.25
CA ASP A 50 3.91 -1.67 17.40
C ASP A 50 4.60 -1.12 16.15
N ARG A 51 5.64 -1.80 15.67
CA ARG A 51 6.34 -1.43 14.43
C ARG A 51 5.42 -1.50 13.22
N ALA A 52 4.64 -2.57 13.09
CA ALA A 52 3.72 -2.76 11.96
C ALA A 52 2.66 -1.64 11.90
N VAL A 53 2.05 -1.30 13.03
CA VAL A 53 1.05 -0.22 13.12
C VAL A 53 1.66 1.15 12.84
N ILE A 54 2.88 1.42 13.34
CA ILE A 54 3.58 2.69 13.04
C ILE A 54 3.83 2.82 11.53
N LEU A 55 4.33 1.75 10.91
CA LEU A 55 4.61 1.74 9.47
C LEU A 55 3.34 1.85 8.63
N SER A 56 2.28 1.13 8.97
CA SER A 56 1.00 1.20 8.23
C SER A 56 0.38 2.58 8.31
N HIS A 57 0.39 3.20 9.50
CA HIS A 57 -0.09 4.56 9.69
C HIS A 57 0.71 5.56 8.85
N TYR A 58 2.04 5.43 8.84
CA TYR A 58 2.90 6.27 8.03
C TYR A 58 2.64 6.11 6.52
N ILE A 59 2.49 4.87 6.03
CA ILE A 59 2.16 4.58 4.63
C ILE A 59 0.81 5.18 4.25
N HIS A 60 -0.21 5.05 5.11
CA HIS A 60 -1.53 5.63 4.88
C HIS A 60 -1.48 7.17 4.80
N ASN A 61 -0.72 7.82 5.69
CA ASN A 61 -0.56 9.27 5.68
C ASN A 61 0.11 9.74 4.39
N LEU A 62 1.23 9.13 3.99
CA LEU A 62 1.90 9.44 2.72
C LEU A 62 1.00 9.20 1.51
N SER A 63 0.24 8.10 1.52
CA SER A 63 -0.71 7.79 0.43
C SER A 63 -1.82 8.84 0.35
N SER A 64 -2.29 9.34 1.49
CA SER A 64 -3.30 10.39 1.57
C SER A 64 -2.75 11.74 1.08
N GLU A 65 -1.55 12.12 1.50
CA GLU A 65 -0.86 13.33 1.03
C GLU A 65 -0.64 13.28 -0.49
N MET A 66 -0.10 12.17 -1.00
CA MET A 66 0.14 11.97 -2.42
C MET A 66 -1.16 12.08 -3.24
N PHE A 67 -2.24 11.45 -2.78
CA PHE A 67 -3.55 11.54 -3.43
C PHE A 67 -4.07 12.99 -3.42
N ASN A 68 -4.01 13.68 -2.28
CA ASN A 68 -4.53 15.04 -2.14
C ASN A 68 -3.78 16.03 -3.03
N GLU A 69 -2.44 15.94 -3.08
CA GLU A 69 -1.63 16.80 -3.96
C GLU A 69 -1.89 16.50 -5.45
N PHE A 70 -2.04 15.23 -5.82
CA PHE A 70 -2.41 14.87 -7.19
C PHE A 70 -3.80 15.38 -7.56
N ASP A 71 -4.80 15.19 -6.69
CA ASP A 71 -6.18 15.63 -6.91
C ASP A 71 -6.24 17.14 -7.13
N LYS A 72 -5.63 17.90 -6.21
CA LYS A 72 -5.54 19.36 -6.25
C LYS A 72 -4.92 19.87 -7.54
N ARG A 73 -3.86 19.21 -8.04
CA ARG A 73 -3.09 19.70 -9.18
C ARG A 73 -3.62 19.23 -10.53
N TYR A 74 -4.20 18.03 -10.61
CA TYR A 74 -4.49 17.38 -11.89
C TYR A 74 -5.95 16.94 -12.07
N ALA A 75 -6.73 16.74 -11.00
CA ALA A 75 -8.06 16.15 -11.09
C ALA A 75 -9.23 17.08 -10.72
N GLN A 76 -8.98 18.16 -9.96
CA GLN A 76 -10.03 19.12 -9.59
C GLN A 76 -10.75 19.66 -10.83
N GLY A 77 -12.08 19.63 -10.78
CA GLY A 77 -12.95 20.06 -11.89
C GLY A 77 -13.12 19.05 -13.03
N ARG A 78 -12.40 17.91 -13.04
CA ARG A 78 -12.50 16.90 -14.12
C ARG A 78 -13.51 15.77 -13.85
N GLY A 79 -14.14 15.75 -12.67
CA GLY A 79 -15.15 14.75 -12.32
C GLY A 79 -14.60 13.31 -12.20
N PHE A 80 -13.29 13.14 -11.96
CA PHE A 80 -12.67 11.81 -11.85
C PHE A 80 -13.19 10.99 -10.67
N ILE A 81 -13.62 11.65 -9.59
CA ILE A 81 -14.11 10.98 -8.39
C ILE A 81 -15.29 10.04 -8.67
N THR A 82 -16.25 10.44 -9.51
CA THR A 82 -17.44 9.64 -9.80
C THR A 82 -17.11 8.37 -10.59
N LYS A 83 -16.06 8.42 -11.41
CA LYS A 83 -15.56 7.29 -12.20
C LYS A 83 -14.71 6.32 -11.38
N ALA A 84 -14.10 6.79 -10.29
CA ALA A 84 -13.19 5.98 -9.48
C ALA A 84 -13.94 5.06 -8.48
N ILE A 85 -15.20 5.36 -8.16
CA ILE A 85 -16.01 4.60 -7.21
C ILE A 85 -16.02 3.11 -7.58
N ASN A 86 -15.56 2.27 -6.65
CA ASN A 86 -15.49 0.79 -6.77
C ASN A 86 -14.51 0.22 -7.82
N SER A 87 -13.65 1.03 -8.43
CA SER A 87 -12.78 0.59 -9.53
C SER A 87 -11.40 0.05 -9.12
N CYS A 88 -11.25 -0.35 -7.86
CA CYS A 88 -10.01 -0.92 -7.34
C CYS A 88 -9.93 -2.42 -7.57
N HIS A 89 -8.74 -2.91 -7.95
CA HIS A 89 -8.49 -4.33 -8.22
C HIS A 89 -8.71 -5.24 -7.00
N THR A 90 -8.55 -4.72 -5.78
CA THR A 90 -8.78 -5.41 -4.51
C THR A 90 -10.25 -5.49 -4.10
N SER A 91 -11.17 -4.81 -4.80
CA SER A 91 -12.60 -4.80 -4.43
C SER A 91 -13.27 -6.19 -4.53
N SER A 92 -12.65 -7.16 -5.22
CA SER A 92 -13.14 -8.55 -5.27
C SER A 92 -12.74 -9.38 -4.04
N LEU A 93 -11.84 -8.88 -3.19
CA LEU A 93 -11.42 -9.59 -1.99
C LEU A 93 -12.52 -9.43 -0.92
N PRO A 94 -12.88 -10.52 -0.21
CA PRO A 94 -13.84 -10.46 0.89
C PRO A 94 -13.19 -9.84 2.13
N THR A 95 -13.04 -8.51 2.13
CA THR A 95 -12.50 -7.75 3.25
C THR A 95 -13.63 -7.27 4.16
N PRO A 96 -13.46 -7.28 5.49
CA PRO A 96 -14.49 -6.75 6.40
C PRO A 96 -14.64 -5.24 6.20
N GLU A 97 -15.87 -4.76 6.03
CA GLU A 97 -16.13 -3.33 5.80
C GLU A 97 -16.41 -2.55 7.10
N ASP A 98 -16.69 -3.27 8.20
CA ASP A 98 -16.98 -2.69 9.51
C ASP A 98 -16.24 -3.41 10.64
N LYS A 99 -16.36 -2.84 11.85
CA LYS A 99 -15.66 -3.31 13.04
C LYS A 99 -16.17 -4.69 13.46
N GLU A 100 -17.46 -4.92 13.35
CA GLU A 100 -18.15 -6.14 13.73
C GLU A 100 -17.67 -7.32 12.88
N GLN A 101 -17.61 -7.15 11.56
CA GLN A 101 -17.06 -8.13 10.63
C GLN A 101 -15.57 -8.39 10.90
N ALA A 102 -14.80 -7.34 11.17
CA ALA A 102 -13.37 -7.48 11.47
C ALA A 102 -13.11 -8.25 12.78
N GLN A 103 -13.98 -8.11 13.78
CA GLN A 103 -13.91 -8.87 15.03
C GLN A 103 -14.23 -10.36 14.85
N GLN A 104 -14.99 -10.73 13.83
CA GLN A 104 -15.37 -12.11 13.55
C GLN A 104 -14.32 -12.91 12.78
N ILE A 105 -13.26 -12.26 12.25
CA ILE A 105 -12.20 -12.97 11.52
C ILE A 105 -11.49 -13.97 12.45
N HIS A 106 -11.33 -15.22 12.03
CA HIS A 106 -10.55 -16.21 12.79
C HIS A 106 -9.08 -16.12 12.42
N VAL A 107 -8.22 -15.80 13.38
CA VAL A 107 -6.76 -15.82 13.21
C VAL A 107 -6.27 -17.23 13.50
N HIS A 108 -5.87 -17.97 12.48
CA HIS A 108 -5.33 -19.33 12.61
C HIS A 108 -3.81 -19.34 12.40
N PRO A 109 -2.99 -19.31 13.47
CA PRO A 109 -1.55 -19.44 13.31
C PRO A 109 -1.19 -20.84 12.77
N GLY A 110 -0.47 -20.89 11.63
CA GLY A 110 0.09 -22.13 11.08
C GLY A 110 -0.65 -22.75 9.88
N VAL A 111 -1.68 -22.12 9.35
CA VAL A 111 -2.35 -22.57 8.11
C VAL A 111 -1.54 -22.12 6.89
N ARG A 112 -1.27 -23.03 5.95
CA ARG A 112 -0.81 -22.65 4.60
C ARG A 112 -2.02 -22.09 3.87
N GLU A 113 -2.15 -20.77 3.85
CA GLU A 113 -3.15 -20.12 3.03
C GLU A 113 -2.77 -20.28 1.56
N ASN A 114 -3.73 -20.68 0.73
CA ASN A 114 -3.57 -20.53 -0.72
C ASN A 114 -3.51 -19.01 -0.97
N GLU A 115 -2.41 -18.51 -1.53
CA GLU A 115 -2.23 -17.08 -1.83
C GLU A 115 -3.26 -16.63 -2.87
N VAL A 116 -4.44 -16.19 -2.41
CA VAL A 116 -5.46 -15.57 -3.25
C VAL A 116 -5.22 -14.07 -3.23
N TYR A 117 -4.43 -13.58 -4.19
CA TYR A 117 -4.21 -12.15 -4.42
C TYR A 117 -4.97 -11.69 -5.67
N SER A 118 -5.44 -10.44 -5.64
CA SER A 118 -5.99 -9.78 -6.82
C SER A 118 -4.84 -9.31 -7.72
N VAL A 119 -4.84 -9.71 -8.99
CA VAL A 119 -3.85 -9.25 -9.97
C VAL A 119 -4.23 -7.85 -10.46
N TRP A 120 -3.29 -6.92 -10.43
CA TRP A 120 -3.46 -5.59 -11.04
C TRP A 120 -2.92 -5.57 -12.48
N SER A 121 -3.77 -5.20 -13.43
CA SER A 121 -3.46 -5.17 -14.88
C SER A 121 -3.59 -3.78 -15.51
N GLY A 122 -3.55 -2.71 -14.70
CA GLY A 122 -3.80 -1.33 -15.12
C GLY A 122 -2.63 -0.60 -15.79
N LEU A 123 -1.48 -1.25 -16.00
CA LEU A 123 -0.29 -0.62 -16.58
C LEU A 123 -0.54 0.02 -17.97
N PRO A 124 -1.28 -0.61 -18.91
CA PRO A 124 -1.57 0.02 -20.21
C PRO A 124 -2.32 1.36 -20.06
N SER A 125 -3.25 1.46 -19.10
CA SER A 125 -4.02 2.68 -18.85
C SER A 125 -3.13 3.82 -18.33
N LEU A 126 -2.10 3.52 -17.53
CA LEU A 126 -1.12 4.52 -17.06
C LEU A 126 -0.19 5.01 -18.18
N GLN A 127 -0.09 4.25 -19.27
CA GLN A 127 0.76 4.53 -20.42
C GLN A 127 0.00 5.13 -21.60
N MET A 128 -1.31 5.40 -21.46
CA MET A 128 -2.08 5.97 -22.55
C MET A 128 -1.52 7.32 -23.03
N ALA A 129 -1.54 7.52 -24.35
CA ALA A 129 -1.14 8.78 -24.95
C ALA A 129 -2.14 9.91 -24.61
N ASP A 130 -3.43 9.57 -24.58
CA ASP A 130 -4.51 10.44 -24.15
C ASP A 130 -4.31 10.88 -22.69
N GLU A 131 -4.23 12.18 -22.47
CA GLU A 131 -3.89 12.76 -21.18
C GLU A 131 -4.99 12.51 -20.14
N ASP A 132 -6.26 12.69 -20.51
CA ASP A 132 -7.38 12.52 -19.58
C ASP A 132 -7.52 11.07 -19.13
N SER A 133 -7.42 10.10 -20.04
CA SER A 133 -7.44 8.67 -19.70
C SER A 133 -6.27 8.30 -18.81
N ARG A 134 -5.07 8.80 -19.11
CA ARG A 134 -3.87 8.57 -18.31
C ARG A 134 -4.00 9.18 -16.90
N LEU A 135 -4.43 10.42 -16.80
CA LEU A 135 -4.62 11.10 -15.51
C LEU A 135 -5.71 10.42 -14.68
N PHE A 136 -6.79 9.97 -15.30
CA PHE A 136 -7.81 9.18 -14.63
C PHE A 136 -7.25 7.85 -14.12
N ALA A 137 -6.41 7.16 -14.89
CA ALA A 137 -5.76 5.93 -14.45
C ALA A 137 -4.85 6.15 -13.23
N PHE A 138 -4.07 7.24 -13.21
CA PHE A 138 -3.28 7.63 -12.03
C PHE A 138 -4.19 8.01 -10.85
N TYR A 139 -5.25 8.77 -11.09
CA TYR A 139 -6.22 9.15 -10.08
C TYR A 139 -6.81 7.92 -9.38
N ASN A 140 -7.26 6.94 -10.18
CA ASN A 140 -7.82 5.70 -9.64
C ASN A 140 -6.77 4.90 -8.85
N LEU A 141 -5.54 4.77 -9.38
CA LEU A 141 -4.46 4.08 -8.67
C LEU A 141 -4.20 4.69 -7.28
N LEU A 142 -4.06 6.02 -7.21
CA LEU A 142 -3.80 6.73 -5.96
C LEU A 142 -5.01 6.69 -5.01
N HIS A 143 -6.23 6.77 -5.55
CA HIS A 143 -7.46 6.59 -4.79
C HIS A 143 -7.49 5.21 -4.11
N CYS A 144 -7.21 4.14 -4.86
CA CYS A 144 -7.17 2.78 -4.35
C CYS A 144 -6.05 2.56 -3.35
N LEU A 145 -4.85 3.09 -3.59
CA LEU A 145 -3.72 3.01 -2.66
C LEU A 145 -4.07 3.67 -1.31
N ARG A 146 -4.67 4.86 -1.34
CA ARG A 146 -5.13 5.56 -0.12
C ARG A 146 -6.18 4.74 0.64
N ARG A 147 -7.16 4.17 -0.08
CA ARG A 147 -8.22 3.34 0.50
C ARG A 147 -7.66 2.06 1.14
N ASP A 148 -6.81 1.34 0.42
CA ASP A 148 -6.31 0.04 0.86
C ASP A 148 -5.27 0.18 1.98
N SER A 149 -4.41 1.22 1.94
CA SER A 149 -3.51 1.53 3.06
C SER A 149 -4.27 1.88 4.35
N HIS A 150 -5.38 2.62 4.25
CA HIS A 150 -6.25 2.89 5.39
C HIS A 150 -6.86 1.60 5.96
N LYS A 151 -7.34 0.70 5.10
CA LYS A 151 -7.86 -0.62 5.52
C LYS A 151 -6.78 -1.44 6.24
N ILE A 152 -5.57 -1.52 5.67
CA ILE A 152 -4.44 -2.26 6.28
C ILE A 152 -4.09 -1.69 7.66
N ASP A 153 -3.96 -0.36 7.79
CA ASP A 153 -3.68 0.30 9.06
C ASP A 153 -4.77 0.00 10.11
N SER A 154 -6.03 0.07 9.71
CA SER A 154 -7.17 -0.23 10.58
C SER A 154 -7.18 -1.69 11.03
N TYR A 155 -6.94 -2.63 10.13
CA TYR A 155 -6.89 -4.06 10.46
C TYR A 155 -5.72 -4.40 11.37
N LEU A 156 -4.54 -3.81 11.16
CA LEU A 156 -3.38 -4.02 12.04
C LEU A 156 -3.65 -3.51 13.45
N LYS A 157 -4.31 -2.35 13.60
CA LYS A 157 -4.73 -1.83 14.91
C LYS A 157 -5.71 -2.78 15.61
N LEU A 158 -6.70 -3.31 14.88
CA LEU A 158 -7.67 -4.27 15.42
C LEU A 158 -7.01 -5.60 15.82
N LEU A 159 -6.12 -6.14 14.97
CA LEU A 159 -5.39 -7.37 15.24
C LEU A 159 -4.45 -7.22 16.43
N LYS A 160 -3.70 -6.11 16.50
CA LYS A 160 -2.89 -5.77 17.67
C LYS A 160 -3.76 -5.76 18.93
N CYS A 161 -4.92 -5.10 18.87
CA CYS A 161 -5.80 -5.00 20.02
C CYS A 161 -6.28 -6.37 20.51
N ARG A 162 -6.74 -7.20 19.58
CA ARG A 162 -7.26 -8.53 19.87
C ARG A 162 -6.18 -9.48 20.37
N ILE A 163 -5.02 -9.52 19.71
CA ILE A 163 -3.99 -10.53 19.97
C ILE A 163 -3.11 -10.16 21.17
N VAL A 164 -2.81 -8.86 21.36
CA VAL A 164 -1.89 -8.41 22.42
C VAL A 164 -2.61 -8.03 23.71
N TYR A 165 -3.86 -7.58 23.63
CA TYR A 165 -4.62 -7.04 24.76
C TYR A 165 -5.96 -7.74 25.01
N ASP A 166 -6.24 -8.85 24.32
CA ASP A 166 -7.51 -9.58 24.44
C ASP A 166 -8.74 -8.68 24.24
N SER A 167 -8.64 -7.77 23.26
CA SER A 167 -9.67 -6.77 22.92
C SER A 167 -9.89 -5.66 23.96
N ASN A 168 -9.06 -5.58 25.00
CA ASN A 168 -9.07 -4.50 26.01
C ASN A 168 -8.08 -3.39 25.66
N CYS A 169 -8.40 -2.64 24.61
CA CYS A 169 -7.73 -1.41 24.19
C CYS A 169 -8.74 -0.26 24.26
#